data_AF-A0A4S4KYW3-F1
#
_entry.id   AF-A0A4S4KYW3-F1
#
_cell.length_a   1.000
_cell.length_b   1.000
_cell.length_c   1.000
_cell.angle_alpha   90.00
_cell.angle_beta   90.00
_cell.angle_gamma   90.00
#
_symmetry.space_group_name_H-M   'P 1'
#
loop_
_entity.id
_entity.type
_entity.pdbx_description
1 polymer ?
#
loop_
_entity_poly.entity_id
_entity_poly.type
_entity_poly.pdbx_seq_one_letter_code
_entity_poly.pdbx_strand_id
1 'polypeptide(L)'
;MVSCAYYFGPVGITGGRVEDPSKPRMHTFDTFLAVEELGESDINALLYVYVPSQDAVPDDGTYFICARFGVFAIQTGGVDVVGDSNHSDSRTTSSGVHILQLFVSNTMKPLHGHGQFAGYAISCGKAERTPPDVMEERGFDMSLSQWMGTGNRDVHLRVFISNIPKLSKTRVPTANTNLSIVGHIVGIRERRCVLRIFDIGLGSAAHQEIYM
;
A
#
# COMPACT_ATOMS: atom_id res chain seq x y z
N MET A 1 -18.11 -10.34 -1.28
CA MET A 1 -17.42 -9.32 -0.45
C MET A 1 -16.51 -8.53 -1.38
N VAL A 2 -16.65 -7.21 -1.44
CA VAL A 2 -15.77 -6.34 -2.24
C VAL A 2 -14.45 -6.23 -1.49
N SER A 3 -13.37 -6.80 -2.03
CA SER A 3 -12.04 -6.64 -1.44
C SER A 3 -11.56 -5.20 -1.61
N CYS A 4 -10.93 -4.67 -0.58
CA CYS A 4 -10.45 -3.29 -0.59
C CYS A 4 -9.24 -3.13 0.34
N ALA A 5 -8.41 -2.12 0.06
CA ALA A 5 -7.30 -1.73 0.90
C ALA A 5 -7.24 -0.20 0.98
N TYR A 6 -7.42 0.32 2.19
CA TYR A 6 -7.46 1.76 2.48
C TYR A 6 -6.39 2.13 3.50
N TYR A 7 -5.76 3.27 3.29
CA TYR A 7 -4.88 3.95 4.23
C TYR A 7 -5.61 5.16 4.82
N PHE A 8 -5.52 5.32 6.13
CA PHE A 8 -6.06 6.43 6.90
C PHE A 8 -4.94 7.01 7.76
N GLY A 9 -4.51 8.23 7.49
CA GLY A 9 -3.38 8.79 8.22
C GLY A 9 -2.76 10.03 7.60
N PRO A 10 -1.69 10.56 8.21
CA PRO A 10 -0.95 11.69 7.67
C PRO A 10 -0.13 11.28 6.46
N VAL A 11 -0.04 12.18 5.50
CA VAL A 11 0.97 12.15 4.45
C VAL A 11 1.65 13.50 4.38
N GLY A 12 2.97 13.50 4.21
CA GLY A 12 3.70 14.70 3.85
C GLY A 12 3.69 14.86 2.33
N ILE A 13 3.33 16.05 1.86
CA ILE A 13 3.52 16.48 0.47
C ILE A 13 4.82 17.27 0.40
N THR A 14 5.72 16.88 -0.50
CA THR A 14 7.05 17.48 -0.65
C THR A 14 7.32 17.80 -2.11
N GLY A 15 6.79 18.92 -2.60
CA GLY A 15 7.02 19.35 -3.97
C GLY A 15 6.57 18.32 -5.03
N GLY A 16 6.90 18.59 -6.29
CA GLY A 16 6.58 17.66 -7.39
C GLY A 16 5.08 17.58 -7.68
N ARG A 17 4.54 18.61 -8.34
CA ARG A 17 3.16 18.62 -8.83
C ARG A 17 3.13 18.32 -10.33
N VAL A 18 2.43 17.26 -10.69
CA VAL A 18 2.06 17.01 -12.10
C VAL A 18 0.55 17.06 -12.22
N GLU A 19 0.06 17.97 -13.07
CA GLU A 19 -1.34 17.98 -13.49
C GLU A 19 -1.53 17.01 -14.65
N ASP A 20 -2.55 16.15 -14.57
CA ASP A 20 -2.88 15.27 -15.69
C ASP A 20 -3.46 16.13 -16.84
N PRO A 21 -2.77 16.23 -17.99
CA PRO A 21 -3.23 17.07 -19.09
C PRO A 21 -4.54 16.58 -19.71
N SER A 22 -4.91 15.32 -19.49
CA SER A 22 -6.18 14.74 -19.94
C SER A 22 -7.32 14.88 -18.93
N LYS A 23 -7.00 15.20 -17.68
CA LYS A 23 -7.95 15.33 -16.56
C LYS A 23 -7.65 16.62 -15.81
N PRO A 24 -8.13 17.77 -16.31
CA PRO A 24 -8.00 19.03 -15.57
C PRO A 24 -8.61 18.79 -14.19
N ARG A 25 -7.87 19.13 -13.12
CA ARG A 25 -8.16 18.89 -11.69
C ARG A 25 -7.66 17.59 -11.07
N MET A 26 -7.06 16.68 -11.82
CA MET A 26 -6.34 15.54 -11.25
C MET A 26 -4.86 15.91 -11.08
N HIS A 27 -4.37 15.82 -9.86
CA HIS A 27 -3.00 16.17 -9.49
C HIS A 27 -2.28 14.96 -8.90
N THR A 28 -1.02 14.79 -9.29
CA THR A 28 -0.10 13.82 -8.69
C THR A 28 0.96 14.59 -7.89
N PHE A 29 1.22 14.14 -6.68
CA PHE A 29 2.23 14.70 -5.78
C PHE A 29 3.25 13.65 -5.38
N ASP A 30 4.50 14.07 -5.25
CA ASP A 30 5.52 13.31 -4.53
C ASP A 30 5.24 13.47 -3.02
N THR A 31 5.13 12.33 -2.34
CA THR A 31 4.71 12.30 -0.93
C THR A 31 5.49 11.27 -0.13
N PHE A 32 5.39 11.36 1.18
CA PHE A 32 5.94 10.36 2.08
C PHE A 32 4.99 10.03 3.23
N LEU A 33 5.08 8.79 3.72
CA LEU A 33 4.47 8.36 4.97
C LEU A 33 5.57 8.30 6.02
N ALA A 34 5.39 9.02 7.11
CA ALA A 34 6.28 8.94 8.25
C ALA A 34 6.11 7.58 8.94
N VAL A 35 7.21 6.85 9.11
CA VAL A 35 7.21 5.57 9.84
C VAL A 35 7.67 5.85 11.27
N GLU A 36 6.85 5.53 12.27
CA GLU A 36 7.17 5.80 13.68
C GLU A 36 8.26 4.87 14.25
N GLU A 37 8.65 3.81 13.52
CA GLU A 37 9.62 2.83 13.98
C GLU A 37 11.05 3.38 13.94
N LEU A 38 11.70 3.43 15.10
CA LEU A 38 13.09 3.90 15.26
C LEU A 38 14.05 3.14 14.33
N GLY A 39 14.67 3.89 13.41
CA GLY A 39 15.65 3.35 12.46
C GLY A 39 15.07 2.96 11.10
N GLU A 40 13.76 3.04 10.91
CA GLU A 40 13.12 2.91 9.60
C GLU A 40 13.05 4.27 8.90
N SER A 41 13.22 4.25 7.57
CA SER A 41 13.09 5.45 6.74
C SER A 41 11.63 5.70 6.38
N ASP A 42 11.28 6.96 6.13
CA ASP A 42 9.99 7.33 5.54
C ASP A 42 9.73 6.58 4.24
N ILE A 43 8.45 6.29 3.97
CA ILE A 43 8.04 5.55 2.78
C ILE A 43 7.63 6.54 1.70
N ASN A 44 8.45 6.64 0.65
CA ASN A 44 8.11 7.42 -0.53
C ASN A 44 6.86 6.86 -1.23
N ALA A 45 5.97 7.76 -1.63
CA ALA A 45 4.70 7.44 -2.25
C ALA A 45 4.30 8.50 -3.29
N LEU A 46 3.43 8.09 -4.23
CA LEU A 46 2.72 9.01 -5.12
C LEU A 46 1.30 9.21 -4.63
N LEU A 47 0.91 10.46 -4.42
CA LEU A 47 -0.44 10.82 -4.02
C LEU A 47 -1.22 11.36 -5.21
N TYR A 48 -2.34 10.72 -5.49
CA TYR A 48 -3.28 11.06 -6.54
C TYR A 48 -4.51 11.74 -5.93
N VAL A 49 -4.71 13.01 -6.29
CA VAL A 49 -5.75 13.87 -5.71
C VAL A 49 -6.61 14.43 -6.83
N TYR A 50 -7.92 14.22 -6.72
CA TYR A 50 -8.90 14.99 -7.49
C TYR A 50 -9.31 16.21 -6.66
N VAL A 51 -9.09 17.41 -7.19
CA VAL A 51 -9.41 18.67 -6.50
C VAL A 51 -10.71 19.25 -7.07
N PRO A 52 -11.84 19.23 -6.35
CA PRO A 52 -13.10 19.83 -6.81
C PRO A 52 -12.91 21.28 -7.27
N SER A 53 -13.67 21.74 -8.26
CA SER A 53 -13.47 23.07 -8.90
C SER A 53 -13.50 24.26 -7.94
N GLN A 54 -14.22 24.13 -6.83
CA GLN A 54 -14.37 25.13 -5.78
C GLN A 54 -13.22 25.16 -4.76
N ASP A 55 -12.36 24.14 -4.77
CA ASP A 55 -11.26 24.00 -3.81
C ASP A 55 -9.93 24.45 -4.43
N ALA A 56 -9.05 24.99 -3.59
CA ALA A 56 -7.66 25.25 -3.95
C ALA A 56 -6.88 23.92 -4.03
N VAL A 57 -5.88 23.89 -4.91
CA VAL A 57 -4.95 22.75 -4.96
C VAL A 57 -4.12 22.74 -3.66
N PRO A 58 -3.91 21.56 -3.02
CA PRO A 58 -3.07 21.48 -1.83
C PRO A 58 -1.65 22.02 -2.05
N ASP A 59 -1.13 22.75 -1.07
CA ASP A 59 0.26 23.21 -1.01
C ASP A 59 1.14 22.16 -0.30
N ASP A 60 2.45 22.41 -0.23
CA ASP A 60 3.36 21.58 0.56
C ASP A 60 2.98 21.59 2.05
N GLY A 61 2.97 20.41 2.66
CA GLY A 61 2.57 20.27 4.06
C GLY A 61 2.12 18.86 4.41
N THR A 62 1.66 18.70 5.66
CA THR A 62 1.13 17.42 6.14
C THR A 62 -0.39 17.43 6.12
N TYR A 63 -0.98 16.38 5.55
CA TYR A 63 -2.42 16.26 5.40
C TYR A 63 -2.91 14.92 5.93
N PHE A 64 -4.03 14.94 6.64
CA PHE A 64 -4.77 13.73 6.95
C PHE A 64 -5.58 13.32 5.73
N ILE A 65 -5.41 12.07 5.29
CA ILE A 65 -6.08 11.52 4.12
C ILE A 65 -6.79 10.21 4.44
N CYS A 66 -7.75 9.89 3.58
CA CYS A 66 -8.26 8.53 3.39
C CYS A 66 -8.04 8.19 1.92
N ALA A 67 -7.28 7.14 1.65
CA ALA A 67 -6.87 6.79 0.31
C ALA A 67 -6.94 5.27 0.08
N ARG A 68 -7.28 4.86 -1.14
CA ARG A 68 -6.96 3.50 -1.58
C ARG A 68 -5.47 3.42 -1.86
N PHE A 69 -4.84 2.28 -1.55
CA PHE A 69 -3.40 2.15 -1.75
C PHE A 69 -2.99 0.89 -2.52
N GLY A 70 -1.85 0.96 -3.19
CA GLY A 70 -1.27 -0.16 -3.94
C GLY A 70 0.18 0.06 -4.24
N VAL A 71 0.87 -0.97 -4.72
CA VAL A 71 2.30 -0.87 -5.09
C VAL A 71 2.40 -0.94 -6.61
N PHE A 72 3.11 0.01 -7.21
CA PHE A 72 3.35 0.06 -8.64
C PHE A 72 4.85 -0.01 -8.93
N ALA A 73 5.22 -0.70 -10.01
CA ALA A 73 6.60 -0.77 -10.46
C ALA A 73 6.88 0.39 -11.44
N ILE A 74 7.76 1.31 -11.06
CA ILE A 74 8.33 2.27 -12.01
C ILE A 74 9.42 1.54 -12.77
N GLN A 75 9.25 1.43 -14.09
CA GLN A 75 10.34 1.00 -14.95
C GLN A 75 11.35 2.14 -15.03
N THR A 76 12.47 1.99 -14.32
CA THR A 76 13.66 2.78 -14.60
C THR A 76 14.20 2.28 -15.94
N GLY A 77 14.16 3.12 -16.97
CA GLY A 77 14.68 2.78 -18.29
C GLY A 77 16.12 2.27 -18.13
N GLY A 78 16.35 1.02 -18.52
CA GLY A 78 17.67 0.43 -18.50
C GLY A 78 18.57 1.23 -19.43
N VAL A 79 19.64 1.81 -18.89
CA VAL A 79 20.82 2.05 -19.72
C VAL A 79 21.38 0.66 -19.98
N ASP A 80 21.09 0.11 -21.15
CA ASP A 80 21.76 -1.07 -21.67
C ASP A 80 23.25 -0.74 -21.74
N VAL A 81 24.00 -1.11 -20.68
CA VAL A 81 25.45 -1.22 -20.81
C VAL A 81 25.65 -2.45 -21.69
N VAL A 82 25.81 -2.21 -22.98
CA VAL A 82 26.26 -3.20 -23.96
C VAL A 82 27.67 -3.62 -23.54
N GLY A 83 27.72 -4.58 -22.62
CA GLY A 83 28.92 -5.33 -22.26
C GLY A 83 28.93 -6.60 -23.09
N ASP A 84 29.77 -6.60 -24.10
CA ASP A 84 29.98 -7.72 -25.01
C ASP A 84 30.33 -9.03 -24.28
N SER A 85 29.91 -10.13 -24.91
CA SER A 85 30.36 -11.52 -24.75
C SER A 85 29.74 -12.45 -23.67
N ASN A 86 29.00 -13.41 -24.22
CA ASN A 86 28.94 -14.84 -23.89
C ASN A 86 28.25 -15.35 -22.61
N HIS A 87 27.16 -16.08 -22.90
CA HIS A 87 26.55 -17.18 -22.16
C HIS A 87 25.80 -16.92 -20.84
N SER A 88 24.58 -17.47 -20.86
CA SER A 88 23.74 -17.98 -19.75
C SER A 88 22.63 -17.06 -19.24
N ASP A 89 21.40 -17.54 -19.43
CA ASP A 89 20.17 -17.25 -18.68
C ASP A 89 20.10 -15.91 -17.94
N SER A 90 20.05 -14.80 -18.67
CA SER A 90 19.59 -13.54 -18.07
C SER A 90 18.06 -13.60 -17.94
N ARG A 91 17.58 -14.20 -16.84
CA ARG A 91 16.31 -13.76 -16.23
C ARG A 91 16.52 -12.27 -15.97
N THR A 92 16.06 -11.43 -16.88
CA THR A 92 16.06 -9.98 -16.71
C THR A 92 15.09 -9.66 -15.58
N THR A 93 15.57 -9.75 -14.34
CA THR A 93 14.96 -9.08 -13.20
C THR A 93 15.09 -7.60 -13.50
N SER A 94 14.10 -7.04 -14.19
CA SER A 94 13.94 -5.61 -14.27
C SER A 94 13.93 -5.09 -12.84
N SER A 95 15.03 -4.44 -12.45
CA SER A 95 15.19 -3.79 -11.15
C SER A 95 14.37 -2.51 -11.14
N GLY A 96 13.06 -2.64 -11.33
CA GLY A 96 12.12 -1.54 -11.23
C GLY A 96 12.00 -1.10 -9.79
N VAL A 97 11.91 0.21 -9.56
CA VAL A 97 11.64 0.77 -8.25
C VAL A 97 10.14 0.62 -7.97
N HIS A 98 9.79 -0.04 -6.86
CA HIS A 98 8.40 -0.16 -6.43
C HIS A 98 8.02 1.04 -5.57
N ILE A 99 6.95 1.73 -5.94
CA ILE A 99 6.43 2.90 -5.22
C ILE A 99 5.03 2.64 -4.68
N LEU A 100 4.74 3.16 -3.49
CA LEU A 100 3.39 3.16 -2.93
C LEU A 100 2.57 4.23 -3.68
N GLN A 101 1.38 3.87 -4.15
CA GLN A 101 0.43 4.81 -4.74
C GLN A 101 -0.76 4.96 -3.82
N LEU A 102 -1.17 6.20 -3.59
CA LEU A 102 -2.28 6.59 -2.73
C LEU A 102 -3.31 7.37 -3.55
N PHE A 103 -4.52 6.83 -3.67
CA PHE A 103 -5.64 7.49 -4.37
C PHE A 103 -6.62 8.04 -3.36
N VAL A 104 -6.58 9.34 -3.17
CA VAL A 104 -7.40 10.06 -2.20
C VAL A 104 -8.88 9.86 -2.53
N SER A 105 -9.64 9.36 -1.56
CA SER A 105 -11.06 9.05 -1.70
C SER A 105 -11.98 10.17 -1.18
N ASN A 106 -11.44 11.13 -0.43
CA ASN A 106 -12.19 12.18 0.28
C ASN A 106 -11.35 13.46 0.37
N THR A 107 -11.95 14.58 0.77
CA THR A 107 -11.23 15.85 0.95
C THR A 107 -10.05 15.69 1.93
N MET A 108 -8.88 16.15 1.50
CA MET A 108 -7.68 16.21 2.33
C MET A 108 -7.86 17.25 3.43
N LYS A 109 -7.44 16.93 4.64
CA LYS A 109 -7.51 17.87 5.77
C LYS A 109 -6.10 18.28 6.19
N PRO A 110 -5.74 19.57 6.18
CA PRO A 110 -4.44 20.00 6.67
C PRO A 110 -4.29 19.64 8.15
N LEU A 111 -3.15 19.05 8.51
CA LEU A 111 -2.81 18.75 9.90
C LEU A 111 -2.06 19.95 10.47
N HIS A 112 -2.78 20.80 11.20
CA HIS A 112 -2.19 21.92 11.93
C HIS A 112 -1.75 21.46 13.34
N GLY A 113 -0.45 21.25 13.55
CA GLY A 113 0.12 21.03 14.90
C GLY A 113 0.91 19.72 15.11
N HIS A 114 1.40 19.52 16.34
CA HIS A 114 2.33 18.47 16.78
C HIS A 114 1.71 17.07 16.98
N GLY A 115 0.66 16.72 16.22
CA GLY A 115 0.03 15.40 16.34
C GLY A 115 0.94 14.29 15.79
N GLN A 116 1.39 13.38 16.66
CA GLN A 116 2.04 12.12 16.25
C GLN A 116 0.95 11.07 16.08
N PHE A 117 0.56 10.80 14.84
CA PHE A 117 -0.37 9.71 14.51
C PHE A 117 0.19 8.94 13.33
N ALA A 118 0.67 7.71 13.53
CA ALA A 118 1.31 6.85 12.53
C ALA A 118 0.48 6.54 11.26
N GLY A 119 -0.83 6.80 11.26
CA GLY A 119 -1.73 6.27 10.25
C GLY A 119 -1.88 4.75 10.31
N TYR A 120 -2.91 4.20 9.69
CA TYR A 120 -3.10 2.75 9.59
C TYR A 120 -3.74 2.38 8.24
N ALA A 121 -3.48 1.15 7.82
CA ALA A 121 -4.12 0.49 6.71
C ALA A 121 -5.20 -0.48 7.21
N ILE A 122 -6.35 -0.46 6.55
CA ILE A 122 -7.40 -1.47 6.69
C ILE A 122 -7.48 -2.22 5.37
N SER A 123 -7.53 -3.54 5.42
CA SER A 123 -7.79 -4.33 4.23
C SER A 123 -8.64 -5.56 4.52
N CYS A 124 -9.48 -5.92 3.56
CA CYS A 124 -10.26 -7.16 3.56
C CYS A 124 -9.93 -7.97 2.31
N GLY A 125 -9.57 -9.23 2.50
CA GLY A 125 -9.14 -10.11 1.41
C GLY A 125 -9.00 -11.57 1.83
N LYS A 126 -8.30 -12.34 1.00
CA LYS A 126 -8.01 -13.75 1.24
C LYS A 126 -6.52 -13.97 1.41
N ALA A 127 -6.14 -14.75 2.42
CA ALA A 127 -4.75 -15.20 2.55
C ALA A 127 -4.34 -16.05 1.35
N GLU A 128 -3.12 -15.85 0.89
CA GLU A 128 -2.49 -16.61 -0.18
C GLU A 128 -1.60 -17.72 0.38
N ARG A 129 -1.12 -18.58 -0.52
CA ARG A 129 -0.01 -19.46 -0.20
C ARG A 129 1.22 -18.59 0.09
N THR A 130 1.71 -18.69 1.32
CA THR A 130 2.81 -17.87 1.83
C THR A 130 4.11 -18.69 1.81
N PRO A 131 5.27 -18.08 1.50
CA PRO A 131 6.58 -18.70 1.66
C PRO A 131 6.85 -19.19 3.11
N PRO A 132 7.55 -20.32 3.32
CA PRO A 132 7.80 -20.86 4.66
C PRO A 132 8.54 -19.89 5.60
N ASP A 133 9.52 -19.16 5.09
CA ASP A 133 10.28 -18.14 5.82
C ASP A 133 9.38 -17.02 6.36
N VAL A 134 8.44 -16.54 5.55
CA VAL A 134 7.45 -15.55 5.99
C VAL A 134 6.53 -16.14 7.05
N MET A 135 6.15 -17.41 6.95
CA MET A 135 5.33 -18.07 7.98
C MET A 135 6.06 -18.26 9.31
N GLU A 136 7.36 -18.54 9.28
CA GLU A 136 8.22 -18.65 10.48
C GLU A 136 8.26 -17.33 11.26
N GLU A 137 8.22 -16.19 10.56
CA GLU A 137 8.11 -14.85 11.15
C GLU A 137 6.66 -14.46 11.53
N ARG A 138 5.73 -15.43 11.58
CA ARG A 138 4.30 -15.22 11.80
C ARG A 138 3.65 -14.29 10.77
N GLY A 139 4.15 -14.32 9.54
CA GLY A 139 3.63 -13.56 8.41
C GLY A 139 2.75 -14.38 7.47
N PHE A 140 1.97 -13.67 6.66
CA PHE A 140 1.20 -14.23 5.54
C PHE A 140 1.03 -13.21 4.41
N ASP A 141 0.86 -13.70 3.19
CA ASP A 141 0.60 -12.87 2.02
C ASP A 141 -0.91 -12.77 1.76
N MET A 142 -1.35 -11.61 1.27
CA MET A 142 -2.72 -11.36 0.83
C MET A 142 -2.69 -10.58 -0.48
N SER A 143 -3.53 -10.95 -1.44
CA SER A 143 -3.75 -10.13 -2.63
C SER A 143 -5.22 -9.82 -2.82
N LEU A 144 -5.47 -8.66 -3.40
CA LEU A 144 -6.80 -8.22 -3.80
C LEU A 144 -6.71 -7.37 -5.06
N SER A 145 -7.78 -7.37 -5.85
CA SER A 145 -7.93 -6.41 -6.95
C SER A 145 -8.82 -5.27 -6.49
N GLN A 146 -8.39 -4.02 -6.69
CA GLN A 146 -9.21 -2.85 -6.39
C GLN A 146 -9.09 -1.74 -7.44
N TRP A 147 -10.17 -0.97 -7.58
CA TRP A 147 -10.21 0.20 -8.46
C TRP A 147 -9.42 1.37 -7.86
N MET A 148 -8.39 1.83 -8.57
CA MET A 148 -7.46 2.88 -8.16
C MET A 148 -7.63 4.15 -9.01
N GLY A 149 -8.89 4.57 -9.27
CA GLY A 149 -9.23 5.80 -10.01
C GLY A 149 -8.95 5.78 -11.51
N THR A 150 -7.91 5.08 -11.95
CA THR A 150 -7.45 4.95 -13.34
C THR A 150 -7.66 3.54 -13.92
N GLY A 151 -7.98 2.57 -13.08
CA GLY A 151 -8.07 1.17 -13.46
C GLY A 151 -8.18 0.25 -12.25
N ASN A 152 -8.53 -1.01 -12.49
CA ASN A 152 -8.33 -2.07 -11.50
C ASN A 152 -6.83 -2.37 -11.39
N ARG A 153 -6.36 -2.51 -10.15
CA ARG A 153 -4.97 -2.84 -9.83
C ARG A 153 -4.95 -3.98 -8.83
N ASP A 154 -4.03 -4.91 -9.04
CA ASP A 154 -3.72 -5.92 -8.05
C ASP A 154 -2.85 -5.28 -6.96
N VAL A 155 -3.28 -5.49 -5.73
CA VAL A 155 -2.63 -4.99 -4.53
C VAL A 155 -2.15 -6.21 -3.76
N HIS A 156 -0.83 -6.32 -3.67
CA HIS A 156 -0.16 -7.40 -2.96
C HIS A 156 0.32 -6.87 -1.61
N LEU A 157 -0.12 -7.54 -0.55
CA LEU A 157 0.21 -7.24 0.82
C LEU A 157 1.05 -8.39 1.39
N ARG A 158 2.04 -8.05 2.20
CA ARG A 158 2.72 -8.98 3.12
C ARG A 158 2.44 -8.53 4.54
N VAL A 159 1.85 -9.41 5.33
CA VAL A 159 1.26 -9.06 6.62
C VAL A 159 1.97 -9.81 7.72
N PHE A 160 2.52 -9.09 8.69
CA PHE A 160 3.18 -9.66 9.87
C PHE A 160 2.32 -9.46 11.11
N ILE A 161 2.05 -10.55 11.83
CA ILE A 161 1.29 -10.53 13.08
C ILE A 161 2.22 -10.05 14.20
N SER A 162 1.97 -8.85 14.72
CA SER A 162 2.79 -8.27 15.79
C SER A 162 2.81 -9.17 17.03
N ASN A 163 3.96 -9.24 17.69
CA ASN A 163 4.13 -9.96 18.97
C ASN A 163 3.61 -9.15 20.17
N ILE A 164 2.41 -8.59 20.04
CA ILE A 164 1.71 -7.91 21.14
C ILE A 164 0.85 -8.91 21.91
N PRO A 165 0.60 -8.70 23.22
CA PRO A 165 -0.18 -9.64 24.05
C PRO A 165 -1.51 -10.06 23.42
N LYS A 166 -2.24 -9.10 22.82
CA LYS A 166 -3.53 -9.31 22.12
C LYS A 166 -3.43 -10.35 20.99
N LEU A 167 -2.32 -10.39 20.26
CA LEU A 167 -2.15 -11.22 19.06
C LEU A 167 -1.19 -12.40 19.26
N SER A 168 -0.64 -12.57 20.46
CA SER A 168 0.33 -13.63 20.79
C SER A 168 -0.18 -15.05 20.47
N LYS A 169 -1.50 -15.29 20.60
CA LYS A 169 -2.14 -16.59 20.34
C LYS A 169 -2.79 -16.69 18.96
N THR A 170 -2.78 -15.62 18.17
CA THR A 170 -3.36 -15.61 16.83
C THR A 170 -2.56 -16.54 15.92
N ARG A 171 -3.23 -17.54 15.35
CA ARG A 171 -2.61 -18.44 14.37
C ARG A 171 -2.39 -17.69 13.06
N VAL A 172 -1.30 -18.01 12.37
CA VAL A 172 -1.09 -17.55 10.99
C VAL A 172 -2.22 -18.13 10.12
N PRO A 173 -2.99 -17.29 9.40
CA PRO A 173 -4.05 -17.78 8.52
C PRO A 173 -3.52 -18.73 7.44
N THR A 174 -4.28 -19.77 7.13
CA THR A 174 -3.98 -20.66 6.00
C THR A 174 -4.47 -20.04 4.69
N ALA A 175 -3.91 -20.50 3.57
CA ALA A 175 -4.37 -20.08 2.24
C ALA A 175 -5.90 -20.21 2.10
N ASN A 176 -6.50 -19.28 1.36
CA ASN A 176 -7.94 -19.12 1.13
C ASN A 176 -8.79 -18.72 2.35
N THR A 177 -8.17 -18.40 3.49
CA THR A 177 -8.91 -17.85 4.64
C THR A 177 -9.34 -16.41 4.35
N ASN A 178 -10.62 -16.09 4.55
CA ASN A 178 -11.13 -14.72 4.48
C ASN A 178 -10.72 -13.93 5.73
N LEU A 179 -10.19 -12.73 5.54
CA LEU A 179 -9.62 -11.91 6.62
C LEU A 179 -10.01 -10.45 6.47
N SER A 180 -10.13 -9.77 7.61
CA SER A 180 -10.00 -8.33 7.72
C SER A 180 -8.78 -8.02 8.60
N ILE A 181 -7.94 -7.09 8.19
CA ILE A 181 -6.74 -6.71 8.92
C ILE A 181 -6.70 -5.20 9.15
N VAL A 182 -6.09 -4.81 10.27
CA VAL A 182 -5.73 -3.42 10.57
C VAL A 182 -4.29 -3.37 11.06
N GLY A 183 -3.47 -2.52 10.44
CA GLY A 183 -2.05 -2.43 10.75
C GLY A 183 -1.38 -1.19 10.21
N HIS A 184 -0.10 -1.01 10.53
CA HIS A 184 0.73 0.05 9.98
C HIS A 184 1.42 -0.41 8.71
N ILE A 185 1.50 0.46 7.70
CA ILE A 185 2.37 0.23 6.54
C ILE A 185 3.79 0.54 7.01
N VAL A 186 4.69 -0.43 6.89
CA VAL A 186 6.08 -0.31 7.37
C VAL A 186 7.11 -0.37 6.23
N GLY A 187 6.66 -0.55 4.99
CA GLY A 187 7.55 -0.48 3.83
C GLY A 187 7.01 -1.20 2.61
N ILE A 188 7.90 -1.34 1.62
CA ILE A 188 7.65 -2.09 0.39
C ILE A 188 8.77 -3.11 0.25
N ARG A 189 8.43 -4.38 0.09
CA ARG A 189 9.39 -5.48 -0.13
C ARG A 189 8.84 -6.41 -1.19
N GLU A 190 9.67 -6.82 -2.15
CA GLU A 190 9.30 -7.80 -3.18
C GLU A 190 7.98 -7.47 -3.90
N ARG A 191 7.77 -6.19 -4.26
CA ARG A 191 6.54 -5.68 -4.90
C ARG A 191 5.28 -5.72 -4.02
N ARG A 192 5.42 -6.01 -2.73
CA ARG A 192 4.33 -6.07 -1.76
C ARG A 192 4.41 -4.89 -0.79
N CYS A 193 3.25 -4.35 -0.43
CA CYS A 193 3.14 -3.43 0.69
C CYS A 193 3.24 -4.24 1.99
N VAL A 194 4.18 -3.90 2.86
CA VAL A 194 4.42 -4.62 4.12
C VAL A 194 3.61 -3.98 5.23
N LEU A 195 2.77 -4.77 5.88
CA LEU A 195 1.95 -4.35 7.01
C LEU A 195 2.36 -5.07 8.28
N ARG A 196 2.44 -4.34 9.39
CA ARG A 196 2.45 -4.91 10.74
C ARG A 196 1.11 -4.69 11.40
N ILE A 197 0.40 -5.78 11.69
CA ILE A 197 -0.98 -5.69 12.16
C ILE A 197 -1.06 -5.63 13.67
N PHE A 198 -2.01 -4.85 14.17
CA PHE A 198 -2.42 -4.81 15.58
C PHE A 198 -3.86 -5.30 15.75
N ASP A 199 -4.59 -5.54 14.65
CA ASP A 199 -5.89 -6.21 14.67
C ASP A 199 -6.11 -7.12 13.45
N ILE A 200 -6.87 -8.19 13.67
CA ILE A 200 -7.25 -9.17 12.66
C ILE A 200 -8.58 -9.82 12.98
N GLY A 201 -9.51 -9.76 12.04
CA GLY A 201 -10.76 -10.49 12.03
C GLY A 201 -10.70 -11.66 11.05
N LEU A 202 -11.10 -12.85 11.49
CA LEU A 202 -11.29 -14.00 10.61
C LEU A 202 -12.74 -13.98 10.12
N GLY A 203 -12.95 -13.87 8.81
CA GLY A 203 -14.26 -14.04 8.20
C GLY A 203 -14.69 -15.50 8.23
N SER A 204 -15.99 -15.79 8.32
CA SER A 204 -16.46 -17.16 8.15
C SER A 204 -16.10 -17.66 6.73
N ALA A 205 -15.78 -18.95 6.61
CA ALA A 205 -15.67 -19.62 5.32
C ALA A 205 -17.04 -19.87 4.66
N ALA A 206 -18.14 -19.48 5.32
CA ALA A 206 -19.50 -19.80 4.94
C ALA A 206 -20.27 -18.52 4.59
N HIS A 207 -20.20 -18.11 3.32
CA HIS A 207 -21.23 -17.37 2.57
C HIS A 207 -20.73 -17.22 1.13
N GLN A 208 -20.75 -18.31 0.38
CA GLN A 208 -20.50 -18.29 -1.06
C GLN A 208 -21.68 -18.85 -1.87
N GLU A 209 -22.86 -18.99 -1.25
CA GLU A 209 -24.11 -19.28 -1.94
C GLU A 209 -25.22 -18.39 -1.36
N ILE A 210 -26.21 -18.10 -2.21
CA ILE A 210 -27.29 -17.11 -2.06
C ILE A 210 -26.84 -15.72 -2.55
N TYR A 211 -26.74 -15.58 -3.88
CA TYR A 211 -27.32 -14.51 -4.71
C TYR A 211 -26.79 -14.68 -6.14
N MET A 212 -27.33 -15.68 -6.85
CA MET A 212 -27.77 -15.60 -8.24
C MET A 212 -29.04 -16.43 -8.37
#